data_AF-A0A0P6X302-F1
#
_entry.id   AF-A0A0P6X302-F1
#
_cell.length_a   1.000
_cell.length_b   1.000
_cell.length_c   1.000
_cell.angle_alpha   90.00
_cell.angle_beta   90.00
_cell.angle_gamma   90.00
#
_symmetry.space_group_name_H-M   'P 1'
#
loop_
_entity.id
_entity.type
_entity.pdbx_description
1 polymer ?
#
loop_
_entity_poly.entity_id
_entity_poly.type
_entity_poly.pdbx_seq_one_letter_code
_entity_poly.pdbx_strand_id
1 'polypeptide(L)'
;MSYPLSSEVSPGQPTAAAHYNNLRADALRLGCADADAVTLAALLARWEDGLRLDVLGSNRVRVPASPAEPVSLVIDGAPLQITQPADLSVSSAPSGAACDYFVFALRSPGSSGFCLDVNTSSLESSGRRRIGRFYWDGTRITPGSLRSERGQFLQGVLGSLAAQSAGGRLSLSAGEGLPPQDIAAAGTVYYGPWRGNRVGLYSEGFGWREWEFAELSLSLQGLAANTNADIFLRHDGSALVLEKTAWSSSTQRAAALRRQDGVLVKDGAPGWRYLGTLRTTAEAGKCDDSGLKRFVWNAENRAPRGLRWSSETLHTYDAGVYRAWNNDASQCAQAVVGLAGEAAWLYATVDATPASMAVYGVGLNSTNLPAFETGMLTGSARQRAACGGYASPQAGLNTVCVLEYSSGVSTFTRAQINGLLMA
;
A
#
# COMPACT_ATOMS: atom_id res chain seq x y z
N MET A 1 -6.65 -32.72 43.94
CA MET A 1 -6.25 -33.92 43.16
C MET A 1 -6.18 -33.51 41.70
N SER A 2 -5.03 -33.69 41.06
CA SER A 2 -4.82 -33.34 39.65
C SER A 2 -5.31 -34.48 38.76
N TYR A 3 -6.12 -34.15 37.75
CA TYR A 3 -6.62 -35.08 36.74
C TYR A 3 -5.49 -35.62 35.84
N PRO A 4 -5.57 -36.87 35.33
CA PRO A 4 -6.62 -37.87 35.54
C PRO A 4 -6.60 -38.48 36.94
N LEU A 5 -7.79 -38.73 37.50
CA LEU A 5 -7.96 -39.42 38.79
C LEU A 5 -7.74 -40.94 38.69
N SER A 6 -7.58 -41.49 37.48
CA SER A 6 -7.26 -42.90 37.25
C SER A 6 -5.75 -43.11 37.18
N SER A 7 -5.23 -44.11 37.89
CA SER A 7 -3.83 -44.55 37.85
C SER A 7 -3.71 -45.96 37.26
N GLU A 8 -2.49 -46.36 36.89
CA GLU A 8 -2.21 -47.77 36.61
C GLU A 8 -2.43 -48.62 37.87
N VAL A 9 -2.84 -49.88 37.66
CA VAL A 9 -3.01 -50.88 38.72
C VAL A 9 -1.94 -51.97 38.61
N SER A 10 -1.46 -52.45 39.76
CA SER A 10 -0.39 -53.43 39.84
C SER A 10 -0.86 -54.86 39.54
N PRO A 11 0.03 -55.75 39.04
CA PRO A 11 -0.26 -57.18 38.92
C PRO A 11 -0.65 -57.78 40.29
N GLY A 12 -1.82 -58.43 40.36
CA GLY A 12 -2.33 -59.06 41.60
C GLY A 12 -3.58 -58.43 42.21
N GLN A 13 -4.07 -57.31 41.66
CA GLN A 13 -5.40 -56.78 42.02
C GLN A 13 -6.53 -57.60 41.37
N PRO A 14 -7.76 -57.62 41.95
CA PRO A 14 -8.87 -58.47 41.47
C PRO A 14 -9.36 -58.12 40.05
N THR A 15 -8.98 -56.96 39.52
CA THR A 15 -9.16 -56.57 38.12
C THR A 15 -8.08 -57.19 37.24
N ALA A 16 -8.42 -57.55 36.00
CA ALA A 16 -7.44 -57.89 34.97
C ALA A 16 -6.56 -56.64 34.67
N ALA A 17 -5.51 -56.44 35.48
CA ALA A 17 -4.71 -55.22 35.53
C ALA A 17 -4.20 -54.78 34.15
N ALA A 18 -3.79 -55.75 33.32
CA ALA A 18 -3.37 -55.50 31.94
C ALA A 18 -4.50 -54.96 31.06
N HIS A 19 -5.70 -55.56 31.11
CA HIS A 19 -6.85 -55.09 30.32
C HIS A 19 -7.28 -53.68 30.73
N TYR A 20 -7.31 -53.39 32.03
CA TYR A 20 -7.62 -52.06 32.52
C TYR A 20 -6.57 -51.03 32.09
N ASN A 21 -5.27 -51.33 32.26
CA ASN A 21 -4.19 -50.41 31.89
C ASN A 21 -4.17 -50.16 30.37
N ASN A 22 -4.40 -51.19 29.55
CA ASN A 22 -4.51 -51.06 28.09
C ASN A 22 -5.70 -50.17 27.70
N LEU A 23 -6.90 -50.44 28.23
CA LEU A 23 -8.08 -49.62 27.95
C LEU A 23 -7.89 -48.17 28.38
N ARG A 24 -7.24 -47.95 29.53
CA ARG A 24 -6.89 -46.61 30.01
C ARG A 24 -5.90 -45.92 29.07
N ALA A 25 -4.85 -46.61 28.63
CA ALA A 25 -3.87 -46.07 27.70
C ALA A 25 -4.52 -45.69 26.36
N ASP A 26 -5.35 -46.56 25.82
CA ASP A 26 -6.11 -46.35 24.59
C ASP A 26 -7.07 -45.17 24.73
N ALA A 27 -7.78 -45.05 25.85
CA ALA A 27 -8.67 -43.92 26.12
C ALA A 27 -7.91 -42.58 26.22
N LEU A 28 -6.67 -42.61 26.73
CA LEU A 28 -5.84 -41.41 26.84
C LEU A 28 -5.22 -41.00 25.52
N ARG A 29 -4.93 -41.91 24.60
CA ARG A 29 -4.12 -41.64 23.38
C ARG A 29 -4.73 -42.15 22.09
N LEU A 30 -6.03 -42.45 22.10
CA LEU A 30 -6.78 -42.97 20.95
C LEU A 30 -6.18 -44.26 20.36
N GLY A 31 -5.69 -45.14 21.23
CA GLY A 31 -5.05 -46.40 20.83
C GLY A 31 -3.59 -46.30 20.41
N CYS A 32 -2.96 -45.13 20.53
CA CYS A 32 -1.54 -44.94 20.24
C CYS A 32 -0.65 -45.21 21.46
N ALA A 33 0.59 -45.64 21.21
CA ALA A 33 1.60 -45.77 22.25
C ALA A 33 1.98 -44.40 22.84
N ASP A 34 2.48 -44.39 24.07
CA ASP A 34 2.88 -43.15 24.77
C ASP A 34 3.95 -42.35 24.03
N ALA A 35 4.89 -43.04 23.39
CA ALA A 35 5.93 -42.39 22.61
C ALA A 35 5.40 -41.73 21.31
N ASP A 36 4.25 -42.16 20.81
CA ASP A 36 3.71 -41.76 19.50
C ASP A 36 2.64 -40.67 19.57
N ALA A 37 2.19 -40.30 20.77
CA ALA A 37 0.99 -39.50 20.92
C ALA A 37 0.95 -38.72 22.23
N VAL A 38 0.45 -37.48 22.16
CA VAL A 38 0.04 -36.74 23.35
C VAL A 38 -1.30 -37.25 23.87
N THR A 39 -1.62 -36.92 25.12
CA THR A 39 -2.94 -37.27 25.67
C THR A 39 -4.07 -36.52 24.94
N LEU A 40 -5.26 -37.11 24.88
CA LEU A 40 -6.48 -36.51 24.36
C LEU A 40 -6.80 -35.18 25.06
N ALA A 41 -6.51 -35.08 26.36
CA ALA A 41 -6.67 -33.82 27.09
C ALA A 41 -5.76 -32.71 26.54
N ALA A 42 -4.48 -33.04 26.27
CA ALA A 42 -3.54 -32.09 25.67
C ALA A 42 -3.95 -31.70 24.24
N LEU A 43 -4.46 -32.66 23.46
CA LEU A 43 -5.00 -32.42 22.12
C LEU A 43 -6.17 -31.42 22.17
N LEU A 44 -7.21 -31.73 22.95
CA LEU A 44 -8.44 -30.94 22.99
C LEU A 44 -8.22 -29.53 23.56
N ALA A 45 -7.24 -29.37 24.44
CA ALA A 45 -6.89 -28.05 24.98
C ALA A 45 -6.39 -27.07 23.90
N ARG A 46 -5.91 -27.57 22.75
CA ARG A 46 -5.20 -26.80 21.72
C ARG A 46 -5.53 -27.25 20.29
N TRP A 47 -6.67 -27.89 20.09
CA TRP A 47 -7.02 -28.50 18.81
C TRP A 47 -7.08 -27.45 17.71
N GLU A 48 -6.10 -27.49 16.79
CA GLU A 48 -5.93 -26.52 15.69
C GLU A 48 -5.86 -25.05 16.10
N ASP A 49 -5.81 -24.76 17.40
CA ASP A 49 -5.56 -23.42 17.91
C ASP A 49 -4.13 -23.01 17.54
N GLY A 50 -3.98 -21.82 16.97
CA GLY A 50 -2.68 -21.31 16.54
C GLY A 50 -2.10 -21.95 15.28
N LEU A 51 -2.81 -22.87 14.58
CA LEU A 51 -2.33 -23.41 13.31
C LEU A 51 -2.31 -22.33 12.22
N ARG A 52 -1.12 -21.77 12.00
CA ARG A 52 -0.80 -20.86 10.89
C ARG A 52 0.42 -21.35 10.12
N LEU A 53 0.56 -20.85 8.89
CA LEU A 53 1.69 -21.12 8.01
C LEU A 53 2.39 -19.83 7.68
N ASP A 54 3.69 -19.78 7.94
CA ASP A 54 4.56 -18.66 7.61
C ASP A 54 5.56 -19.09 6.54
N VAL A 55 5.95 -18.16 5.66
CA VAL A 55 7.05 -18.38 4.72
C VAL A 55 8.37 -18.28 5.48
N LEU A 56 9.27 -19.25 5.25
CA LEU A 56 10.62 -19.28 5.78
C LEU A 56 11.62 -19.13 4.64
N GLY A 57 12.28 -17.97 4.56
CA GLY A 57 13.11 -17.61 3.41
C GLY A 57 12.25 -17.33 2.17
N SER A 58 12.61 -17.91 1.02
CA SER A 58 11.83 -17.76 -0.23
C SER A 58 11.13 -19.04 -0.67
N ASN A 59 11.51 -20.19 -0.12
CA ASN A 59 11.13 -21.50 -0.64
C ASN A 59 10.73 -22.51 0.43
N ARG A 60 10.55 -22.13 1.69
CA ARG A 60 10.11 -23.07 2.75
C ARG A 60 8.95 -22.51 3.53
N VAL A 61 8.29 -23.40 4.27
CA VAL A 61 7.13 -23.07 5.10
C VAL A 61 7.42 -23.49 6.54
N ARG A 62 6.86 -22.77 7.50
CA ARG A 62 6.95 -23.00 8.93
C ARG A 62 5.56 -23.03 9.56
N VAL A 63 5.36 -23.93 10.53
CA VAL A 63 4.32 -23.77 11.57
C VAL A 63 5.00 -23.18 12.81
N PRO A 64 4.71 -21.93 13.19
CA PRO A 64 5.46 -21.20 14.21
C PRO A 64 4.97 -21.50 15.64
N ALA A 65 4.89 -22.78 16.00
CA ALA A 65 4.45 -23.19 17.34
C ALA A 65 5.48 -22.82 18.42
N SER A 66 4.99 -22.60 19.64
CA SER A 66 5.82 -22.31 20.82
C SER A 66 5.22 -22.95 22.07
N PRO A 67 5.91 -22.95 23.24
CA PRO A 67 5.31 -23.46 24.47
C PRO A 67 4.10 -22.64 24.94
N ALA A 68 4.04 -21.35 24.59
CA ALA A 68 2.91 -20.47 24.89
C ALA A 68 1.75 -20.65 23.90
N GLU A 69 2.08 -20.98 22.64
CA GLU A 69 1.15 -21.18 21.53
C GLU A 69 1.43 -22.53 20.84
N PRO A 70 1.15 -23.66 21.52
CA PRO A 70 1.37 -24.98 20.94
C PRO A 70 0.29 -25.32 19.91
N VAL A 71 0.61 -26.19 18.95
CA VAL A 71 -0.33 -26.61 17.90
C VAL A 71 -0.57 -28.10 18.02
N SER A 72 -1.85 -28.50 18.14
CA SER A 72 -2.27 -29.89 18.25
C SER A 72 -3.12 -30.34 17.06
N LEU A 73 -2.79 -31.52 16.52
CA LEU A 73 -3.46 -32.13 15.37
C LEU A 73 -3.62 -33.64 15.58
N VAL A 74 -4.63 -34.24 14.96
CA VAL A 74 -4.70 -35.69 14.75
C VAL A 74 -4.17 -35.96 13.36
N ILE A 75 -3.21 -36.87 13.24
CA ILE A 75 -2.60 -37.27 11.98
C ILE A 75 -2.61 -38.79 11.92
N ASP A 76 -3.38 -39.36 10.99
CA ASP A 76 -3.53 -40.81 10.82
C ASP A 76 -3.86 -41.51 12.16
N GLY A 77 -4.90 -40.99 12.84
CA GLY A 77 -5.39 -41.48 14.13
C GLY A 77 -4.58 -41.05 15.36
N ALA A 78 -3.34 -40.58 15.20
CA ALA A 78 -2.47 -40.21 16.32
C ALA A 78 -2.69 -38.75 16.76
N PRO A 79 -3.00 -38.48 18.05
CA PRO A 79 -3.04 -37.13 18.59
C PRO A 79 -1.61 -36.63 18.85
N LEU A 80 -1.22 -35.55 18.17
CA LEU A 80 0.13 -34.99 18.19
C LEU A 80 0.11 -33.53 18.60
N GLN A 81 1.20 -33.06 19.17
CA GLN A 81 1.41 -31.67 19.55
C GLN A 81 2.84 -31.23 19.26
N ILE A 82 2.99 -30.05 18.71
CA ILE A 82 4.29 -29.36 18.64
C ILE A 82 4.26 -28.14 19.56
N THR A 83 5.34 -27.94 20.30
CA THR A 83 5.58 -26.78 21.18
C THR A 83 6.80 -25.97 20.73
N GLN A 84 7.34 -26.30 19.56
CA GLN A 84 8.46 -25.65 18.90
C GLN A 84 8.13 -25.50 17.41
N PRO A 85 8.77 -24.55 16.70
CA PRO A 85 8.49 -24.37 15.28
C PRO A 85 8.78 -25.64 14.49
N ALA A 86 7.81 -26.07 13.66
CA ALA A 86 8.02 -27.12 12.68
C ALA A 86 8.40 -26.47 11.36
N ASP A 87 9.63 -26.69 10.92
CA ASP A 87 10.17 -26.14 9.67
C ASP A 87 10.16 -27.21 8.59
N LEU A 88 9.77 -26.83 7.37
CA LEU A 88 10.01 -27.67 6.21
C LEU A 88 11.52 -27.87 6.04
N SER A 89 11.92 -29.14 5.91
CA SER A 89 13.33 -29.49 5.66
C SER A 89 13.82 -28.85 4.36
N VAL A 90 15.11 -28.49 4.32
CA VAL A 90 15.75 -28.01 3.09
C VAL A 90 15.68 -29.07 1.98
N SER A 91 15.77 -30.36 2.34
CA SER A 91 15.66 -31.48 1.40
C SER A 91 14.26 -31.66 0.82
N SER A 92 13.24 -31.12 1.48
CA SER A 92 11.83 -31.19 1.07
C SER A 92 11.33 -29.87 0.50
N ALA A 93 12.21 -28.91 0.22
CA ALA A 93 11.79 -27.65 -0.36
C ALA A 93 11.19 -27.88 -1.77
N PRO A 94 10.11 -27.15 -2.15
CA PRO A 94 9.59 -27.15 -3.51
C PRO A 94 10.68 -26.86 -4.53
N SER A 95 10.59 -27.55 -5.66
CA SER A 95 11.51 -27.41 -6.79
C SER A 95 10.80 -27.69 -8.11
N GLY A 96 11.50 -27.47 -9.23
CA GLY A 96 10.95 -27.68 -10.57
C GLY A 96 10.11 -26.51 -11.08
N ALA A 97 9.28 -26.78 -12.09
CA ALA A 97 8.45 -25.79 -12.77
C ALA A 97 7.34 -25.24 -11.87
N ALA A 98 6.77 -24.10 -12.26
CA ALA A 98 5.69 -23.46 -11.52
C ALA A 98 4.47 -24.40 -11.36
N CYS A 99 4.00 -24.57 -10.13
CA CYS A 99 2.86 -25.42 -9.81
C CYS A 99 2.33 -25.18 -8.38
N ASP A 100 1.15 -25.74 -8.09
CA ASP A 100 0.62 -25.79 -6.74
C ASP A 100 1.35 -26.84 -5.89
N TYR A 101 1.69 -26.46 -4.66
CA TYR A 101 2.16 -27.36 -3.63
C TYR A 101 1.19 -27.35 -2.45
N PHE A 102 0.95 -28.53 -1.89
CA PHE A 102 0.15 -28.77 -0.70
C PHE A 102 1.09 -29.05 0.47
N VAL A 103 0.82 -28.43 1.61
CA VAL A 103 1.58 -28.56 2.84
C VAL A 103 0.95 -29.63 3.70
N PHE A 104 1.76 -30.57 4.17
CA PHE A 104 1.34 -31.66 5.02
C PHE A 104 2.05 -31.60 6.37
N ALA A 105 1.30 -31.92 7.43
CA ALA A 105 1.85 -32.34 8.70
C ALA A 105 2.06 -33.86 8.68
N LEU A 106 3.20 -34.33 9.20
CA LEU A 106 3.62 -35.73 9.13
C LEU A 106 3.99 -36.22 10.51
N ARG A 107 3.43 -37.37 10.87
CA ARG A 107 3.84 -38.06 12.09
C ARG A 107 5.11 -38.86 11.84
N SER A 108 5.88 -39.08 12.90
CA SER A 108 7.02 -40.00 12.90
C SER A 108 6.86 -41.00 14.05
N PRO A 109 7.13 -42.29 13.83
CA PRO A 109 7.15 -43.25 14.94
C PRO A 109 8.13 -42.84 16.03
N GLY A 110 7.74 -43.05 17.29
CA GLY A 110 8.47 -42.65 18.48
C GLY A 110 8.41 -41.15 18.80
N SER A 111 7.49 -40.40 18.17
CA SER A 111 7.32 -38.96 18.41
C SER A 111 5.86 -38.61 18.67
N SER A 112 5.63 -37.79 19.70
CA SER A 112 4.34 -37.18 20.01
C SER A 112 4.12 -35.83 19.29
N GLY A 113 5.03 -35.43 18.40
CA GLY A 113 4.93 -34.25 17.55
C GLY A 113 4.87 -34.59 16.05
N PHE A 114 4.88 -33.56 15.20
CA PHE A 114 4.87 -33.71 13.74
C PHE A 114 5.90 -32.82 13.06
N CYS A 115 6.31 -33.20 11.85
CA CYS A 115 7.15 -32.40 10.95
C CYS A 115 6.34 -31.97 9.71
N LEU A 116 7.00 -31.25 8.80
CA LEU A 116 6.39 -30.75 7.57
C LEU A 116 6.96 -31.43 6.32
N ASP A 117 6.10 -31.64 5.32
CA ASP A 117 6.44 -32.05 3.96
C ASP A 117 5.53 -31.29 2.99
N VAL A 118 5.93 -31.26 1.72
CA VAL A 118 5.12 -30.67 0.66
C VAL A 118 5.01 -31.61 -0.53
N ASN A 119 3.89 -31.56 -1.25
CA ASN A 119 3.66 -32.37 -2.43
C ASN A 119 2.81 -31.62 -3.46
N THR A 120 2.97 -31.92 -4.74
CA THR A 120 2.10 -31.39 -5.80
C THR A 120 0.75 -32.12 -5.90
N SER A 121 0.65 -33.30 -5.30
CA SER A 121 -0.61 -33.99 -5.07
C SER A 121 -1.33 -33.44 -3.84
N SER A 122 -2.63 -33.22 -3.98
CA SER A 122 -3.49 -32.75 -2.89
C SER A 122 -3.99 -33.86 -1.98
N LEU A 123 -3.72 -35.12 -2.32
CA LEU A 123 -4.24 -36.30 -1.63
C LEU A 123 -3.48 -36.57 -0.33
N GLU A 124 -4.24 -36.81 0.74
CA GLU A 124 -3.68 -37.32 1.99
C GLU A 124 -3.31 -38.80 1.86
N SER A 125 -2.31 -39.23 2.64
CA SER A 125 -1.85 -40.62 2.71
C SER A 125 -1.55 -41.00 4.16
N SER A 126 -1.29 -42.28 4.42
CA SER A 126 -0.98 -42.74 5.78
C SER A 126 0.19 -41.95 6.38
N GLY A 127 0.02 -41.57 7.65
CA GLY A 127 0.93 -40.72 8.39
C GLY A 127 0.95 -39.24 8.00
N ARG A 128 0.11 -38.78 7.06
CA ARG A 128 0.10 -37.40 6.55
C ARG A 128 -1.28 -36.76 6.62
N ARG A 129 -1.32 -35.49 7.00
CA ARG A 129 -2.53 -34.66 6.98
C ARG A 129 -2.26 -33.34 6.27
N ARG A 130 -3.10 -32.94 5.33
CA ARG A 130 -2.99 -31.68 4.61
C ARG A 130 -3.40 -30.54 5.52
N ILE A 131 -2.52 -29.55 5.67
CA ILE A 131 -2.73 -28.40 6.54
C ILE A 131 -2.76 -27.07 5.78
N GLY A 132 -2.32 -27.05 4.52
CA GLY A 132 -2.40 -25.87 3.69
C GLY A 132 -1.88 -26.08 2.27
N ARG A 133 -1.64 -24.98 1.58
CA ARG A 133 -1.11 -24.95 0.22
C ARG A 133 -0.47 -23.60 -0.11
N PHE A 134 0.33 -23.58 -1.16
CA PHE A 134 0.91 -22.37 -1.75
C PHE A 134 1.22 -22.61 -3.23
N TYR A 135 1.52 -21.54 -3.96
CA TYR A 135 1.96 -21.63 -5.34
C TYR A 135 3.46 -21.38 -5.44
N TRP A 136 4.15 -22.26 -6.15
CA TRP A 136 5.56 -22.16 -6.48
C TRP A 136 5.69 -21.57 -7.89
N ASP A 137 6.48 -20.52 -8.08
CA ASP A 137 6.66 -19.86 -9.38
C ASP A 137 7.81 -20.42 -10.23
N GLY A 138 8.47 -21.48 -9.74
CA GLY A 138 9.70 -22.02 -10.34
C GLY A 138 10.96 -21.62 -9.59
N THR A 139 10.92 -20.56 -8.78
CA THR A 139 12.07 -20.01 -8.04
C THR A 139 11.77 -19.72 -6.57
N ARG A 140 10.53 -19.35 -6.24
CA ARG A 140 10.08 -19.02 -4.88
C ARG A 140 8.60 -19.31 -4.69
N ILE A 141 8.17 -19.29 -3.43
CA ILE A 141 6.76 -19.25 -3.06
C ILE A 141 6.20 -17.89 -3.47
N THR A 142 5.13 -17.88 -4.27
CA THR A 142 4.52 -16.63 -4.72
C THR A 142 3.93 -15.87 -3.54
N PRO A 143 4.28 -14.58 -3.35
CA PRO A 143 3.77 -13.77 -2.25
C PRO A 143 2.24 -13.77 -2.18
N GLY A 144 1.70 -14.05 -0.99
CA GLY A 144 0.25 -14.08 -0.75
C GLY A 144 -0.47 -15.37 -1.18
N SER A 145 0.23 -16.34 -1.79
CA SER A 145 -0.35 -17.63 -2.17
C SER A 145 -0.48 -18.62 -1.00
N LEU A 146 0.39 -18.52 0.01
CA LEU A 146 0.40 -19.40 1.17
C LEU A 146 -0.88 -19.24 2.01
N ARG A 147 -1.54 -20.36 2.29
CA ARG A 147 -2.79 -20.41 3.06
C ARG A 147 -2.94 -21.74 3.79
N SER A 148 -3.45 -21.70 5.02
CA SER A 148 -3.87 -22.91 5.74
C SER A 148 -5.27 -23.33 5.31
N GLU A 149 -5.56 -24.64 5.33
CA GLU A 149 -6.89 -25.16 4.95
C GLU A 149 -7.98 -24.60 5.89
N ARG A 150 -7.71 -24.56 7.20
CA ARG A 150 -8.62 -23.96 8.19
C ARG A 150 -8.83 -22.47 7.96
N GLY A 151 -7.77 -21.73 7.60
CA GLY A 151 -7.86 -20.31 7.28
C GLY A 151 -8.79 -20.05 6.09
N GLN A 152 -8.66 -20.85 5.02
CA GLN A 152 -9.56 -20.75 3.86
C GLN A 152 -11.01 -21.09 4.20
N PHE A 153 -11.23 -22.15 4.98
CA PHE A 153 -12.56 -22.54 5.43
C PHE A 153 -13.23 -21.41 6.21
N LEU A 154 -12.53 -20.84 7.20
CA LEU A 154 -13.05 -19.75 8.01
C LEU A 154 -13.35 -18.50 7.19
N GLN A 155 -12.48 -18.14 6.24
CA GLN A 155 -12.75 -17.01 5.32
C GLN A 155 -14.04 -17.22 4.52
N GLY A 156 -14.27 -18.44 4.03
CA GLY A 156 -15.49 -18.80 3.29
C GLY A 156 -16.75 -18.72 4.17
N VAL A 157 -16.69 -19.25 5.39
CA VAL A 157 -17.83 -19.25 6.34
C VAL A 157 -18.16 -17.84 6.82
N LEU A 158 -17.15 -17.02 7.10
CA LEU A 158 -17.33 -15.66 7.62
C LEU A 158 -17.68 -14.64 6.53
N GLY A 159 -17.52 -14.98 5.25
CA GLY A 159 -17.72 -14.04 4.14
C GLY A 159 -16.77 -12.84 4.20
N SER A 160 -15.59 -13.00 4.83
CA SER A 160 -14.66 -11.90 5.03
C SER A 160 -14.09 -11.42 3.69
N LEU A 161 -14.27 -10.13 3.39
CA LEU A 161 -13.59 -9.50 2.27
C LEU A 161 -12.16 -9.12 2.69
N ALA A 162 -11.20 -9.38 1.82
CA ALA A 162 -9.82 -9.03 2.07
C ALA A 162 -9.65 -7.51 2.12
N ALA A 163 -8.92 -7.02 3.14
CA ALA A 163 -8.70 -5.60 3.35
C ALA A 163 -7.90 -4.99 2.19
N GLN A 164 -8.38 -3.85 1.70
CA GLN A 164 -7.76 -3.08 0.62
C GLN A 164 -7.11 -1.78 1.14
N SER A 165 -6.62 -1.82 2.39
CA SER A 165 -6.07 -0.67 3.12
C SER A 165 -4.91 0.02 2.40
N ALA A 166 -4.74 1.32 2.64
CA ALA A 166 -3.54 2.07 2.30
C ALA A 166 -3.27 3.07 3.42
N GLY A 167 -2.45 2.70 4.40
CA GLY A 167 -2.21 3.50 5.59
C GLY A 167 -1.17 4.62 5.43
N GLY A 168 -0.38 4.60 4.36
CA GLY A 168 0.77 5.50 4.20
C GLY A 168 0.52 6.74 3.36
N ARG A 169 1.56 7.58 3.25
CA ARG A 169 1.57 8.79 2.41
C ARG A 169 2.96 8.99 1.78
N LEU A 170 2.97 9.46 0.54
CA LEU A 170 4.16 9.93 -0.18
C LEU A 170 4.61 11.29 0.36
N SER A 171 5.91 11.42 0.61
CA SER A 171 6.57 12.64 1.09
C SER A 171 7.98 12.77 0.52
N LEU A 172 8.50 14.00 0.48
CA LEU A 172 9.91 14.27 0.18
C LEU A 172 10.77 14.40 1.46
N SER A 173 10.17 14.20 2.64
CA SER A 173 10.84 14.18 3.93
C SER A 173 10.72 12.80 4.56
N ALA A 174 11.83 12.29 5.11
CA ALA A 174 11.84 11.03 5.85
C ALA A 174 11.12 11.20 7.20
N GLY A 175 10.31 10.23 7.58
CA GLY A 175 9.55 10.19 8.83
C GLY A 175 8.34 11.15 8.89
N GLU A 176 8.21 12.07 7.93
CA GLU A 176 7.21 13.13 7.97
C GLU A 176 6.27 13.03 6.77
N GLY A 177 5.09 12.46 7.01
CA GLY A 177 4.06 12.30 5.97
C GLY A 177 3.52 13.63 5.44
N LEU A 178 3.58 14.72 6.21
CA LEU A 178 3.11 16.06 5.83
C LEU A 178 4.07 17.14 6.34
N PRO A 179 5.18 17.41 5.62
CA PRO A 179 6.20 18.34 6.07
C PRO A 179 5.63 19.76 6.27
N PRO A 180 5.96 20.45 7.39
CA PRO A 180 5.47 21.80 7.65
C PRO A 180 6.22 22.88 6.85
N GLN A 181 7.38 22.55 6.29
CA GLN A 181 8.22 23.45 5.49
C GLN A 181 8.30 22.98 4.04
N ASP A 182 8.63 23.93 3.16
CA ASP A 182 8.85 23.65 1.74
C ASP A 182 10.12 22.80 1.57
N ILE A 183 10.02 21.78 0.72
CA ILE A 183 11.13 20.91 0.35
C ILE A 183 11.46 21.16 -1.11
N ALA A 184 12.70 21.52 -1.37
CA ALA A 184 13.20 21.79 -2.71
C ALA A 184 14.31 20.80 -3.08
N ALA A 185 14.40 20.47 -4.37
CA ALA A 185 15.44 19.66 -4.97
C ALA A 185 15.70 18.30 -4.26
N ALA A 186 14.66 17.66 -3.75
CA ALA A 186 14.77 16.34 -3.14
C ALA A 186 15.06 15.27 -4.20
N GLY A 187 16.03 14.41 -3.93
CA GLY A 187 16.41 13.29 -4.80
C GLY A 187 15.72 11.96 -4.47
N THR A 188 14.92 11.93 -3.41
CA THR A 188 14.29 10.72 -2.86
C THR A 188 12.85 11.04 -2.49
N VAL A 189 11.95 10.10 -2.77
CA VAL A 189 10.58 10.08 -2.24
C VAL A 189 10.44 8.95 -1.23
N TYR A 190 9.67 9.20 -0.18
CA TYR A 190 9.39 8.26 0.89
C TYR A 190 7.91 7.89 0.88
N TYR A 191 7.60 6.64 1.21
CA TYR A 191 6.25 6.20 1.55
C TYR A 191 6.27 5.71 3.00
N GLY A 192 5.82 6.58 3.91
CA GLY A 192 5.83 6.34 5.35
C GLY A 192 4.43 6.05 5.90
N PRO A 193 4.31 5.33 7.04
CA PRO A 193 3.04 5.21 7.78
C PRO A 193 2.46 6.59 8.12
N TRP A 194 1.14 6.77 7.98
CA TRP A 194 0.47 8.03 8.33
C TRP A 194 -0.84 7.83 9.09
N ARG A 195 -1.82 7.16 8.49
CA ARG A 195 -3.07 6.71 9.15
C ARG A 195 -3.04 5.23 9.55
N GLY A 196 -1.97 4.55 9.19
CA GLY A 196 -1.67 3.17 9.55
C GLY A 196 -0.39 2.69 8.89
N ASN A 197 0.10 1.52 9.29
CA ASN A 197 1.30 0.88 8.76
C ASN A 197 0.97 -0.36 7.91
N ARG A 198 -0.26 -0.44 7.39
CA ARG A 198 -0.72 -1.56 6.57
C ARG A 198 -1.16 -1.15 5.18
N VAL A 199 -0.99 -2.05 4.23
CA VAL A 199 -1.36 -1.86 2.82
C VAL A 199 -1.82 -3.16 2.18
N GLY A 200 -2.95 -3.10 1.49
CA GLY A 200 -3.44 -4.18 0.66
C GLY A 200 -2.74 -4.19 -0.70
N LEU A 201 -2.21 -5.35 -1.10
CA LEU A 201 -1.75 -5.63 -2.46
C LEU A 201 -2.50 -6.83 -3.04
N TYR A 202 -2.82 -6.75 -4.32
CA TYR A 202 -3.42 -7.87 -5.03
C TYR A 202 -2.35 -8.89 -5.38
N SER A 203 -2.52 -10.13 -4.96
CA SER A 203 -1.71 -11.26 -5.42
C SER A 203 -2.45 -11.93 -6.58
N GLU A 204 -1.83 -11.96 -7.75
CA GLU A 204 -2.46 -12.45 -8.97
C GLU A 204 -2.89 -13.92 -8.83
N GLY A 205 -4.17 -14.20 -9.01
CA GLY A 205 -4.76 -15.53 -8.79
C GLY A 205 -5.05 -15.88 -7.32
N PHE A 206 -4.59 -15.08 -6.36
CA PHE A 206 -4.76 -15.34 -4.92
C PHE A 206 -5.56 -14.28 -4.17
N GLY A 207 -5.86 -13.15 -4.82
CA GLY A 207 -6.67 -12.06 -4.28
C GLY A 207 -5.89 -11.08 -3.41
N TRP A 208 -6.60 -10.19 -2.74
CA TRP A 208 -5.98 -9.17 -1.88
C TRP A 208 -5.35 -9.77 -0.63
N ARG A 209 -4.18 -9.24 -0.29
CA ARG A 209 -3.44 -9.54 0.95
C ARG A 209 -2.94 -8.27 1.57
N GLU A 210 -3.05 -8.20 2.88
CA GLU A 210 -2.56 -7.09 3.67
C GLU A 210 -1.11 -7.34 4.09
N TRP A 211 -0.29 -6.31 3.96
CA TRP A 211 1.12 -6.32 4.32
C TRP A 211 1.38 -5.18 5.30
N GLU A 212 2.19 -5.46 6.31
CA GLU A 212 2.77 -4.42 7.17
C GLU A 212 3.98 -3.80 6.49
N PHE A 213 4.17 -2.49 6.64
CA PHE A 213 5.32 -1.78 6.10
C PHE A 213 5.87 -0.77 7.11
N ALA A 214 7.20 -0.64 7.12
CA ALA A 214 7.89 0.54 7.64
C ALA A 214 8.12 1.53 6.50
N GLU A 215 8.66 2.71 6.79
CA GLU A 215 8.96 3.69 5.74
C GLU A 215 9.83 3.09 4.62
N LEU A 216 9.34 3.21 3.40
CA LEU A 216 10.06 2.83 2.18
C LEU A 216 10.62 4.08 1.52
N SER A 217 11.76 3.94 0.83
CA SER A 217 12.38 5.03 0.07
C SER A 217 12.58 4.65 -1.39
N LEU A 218 12.53 5.63 -2.27
CA LEU A 218 12.76 5.47 -3.70
C LEU A 218 13.59 6.63 -4.23
N SER A 219 14.74 6.30 -4.80
CA SER A 219 15.57 7.28 -5.53
C SER A 219 14.85 7.76 -6.78
N LEU A 220 14.85 9.08 -6.99
CA LEU A 220 14.29 9.73 -8.18
C LEU A 220 15.29 9.78 -9.34
N GLN A 221 16.53 9.32 -9.13
CA GLN A 221 17.53 9.17 -10.18
C GLN A 221 16.97 8.35 -11.36
N GLY A 222 17.37 8.74 -12.57
CA GLY A 222 16.88 8.16 -13.83
C GLY A 222 15.59 8.78 -14.38
N LEU A 223 14.88 9.62 -13.61
CA LEU A 223 13.82 10.46 -14.17
C LEU A 223 14.41 11.68 -14.86
N ALA A 224 14.01 11.93 -16.12
CA ALA A 224 14.37 13.14 -16.83
C ALA A 224 13.81 14.39 -16.13
N ALA A 225 14.33 15.56 -16.49
CA ALA A 225 13.78 16.83 -16.04
C ALA A 225 12.30 16.97 -16.48
N ASN A 226 11.51 17.74 -15.74
CA ASN A 226 10.15 18.13 -16.11
C ASN A 226 9.21 16.94 -16.42
N THR A 227 9.39 15.83 -15.71
CA THR A 227 8.72 14.55 -16.00
C THR A 227 7.80 14.17 -14.86
N ASN A 228 6.54 13.88 -15.18
CA ASN A 228 5.62 13.25 -14.23
C ASN A 228 5.96 11.76 -14.09
N ALA A 229 5.84 11.19 -12.90
CA ALA A 229 6.03 9.77 -12.66
C ALA A 229 4.98 9.23 -11.69
N ASP A 230 4.34 8.12 -12.06
CA ASP A 230 3.49 7.36 -11.16
C ASP A 230 4.35 6.51 -10.24
N ILE A 231 4.00 6.52 -8.95
CA ILE A 231 4.65 5.73 -7.91
C ILE A 231 3.75 4.56 -7.55
N PHE A 232 4.34 3.37 -7.59
CA PHE A 232 3.65 2.12 -7.27
C PHE A 232 4.31 1.43 -6.08
N LEU A 233 3.50 0.71 -5.32
CA LEU A 233 3.95 -0.28 -4.36
C LEU A 233 3.74 -1.68 -4.92
N ARG A 234 4.74 -2.54 -4.81
CA ARG A 234 4.62 -3.96 -5.13
C ARG A 234 5.38 -4.81 -4.13
N HIS A 235 5.07 -6.10 -4.08
CA HIS A 235 5.92 -7.08 -3.42
C HIS A 235 6.88 -7.67 -4.45
N ASP A 236 8.18 -7.65 -4.20
CA ASP A 236 9.19 -8.15 -5.15
C ASP A 236 9.49 -9.64 -5.04
N GLY A 237 8.94 -10.29 -4.01
CA GLY A 237 9.20 -11.69 -3.67
C GLY A 237 9.72 -11.83 -2.25
N SER A 238 10.42 -10.82 -1.76
CA SER A 238 11.06 -10.81 -0.46
C SER A 238 10.55 -9.67 0.43
N ALA A 239 10.27 -8.51 -0.16
CA ALA A 239 9.85 -7.33 0.55
C ALA A 239 8.89 -6.46 -0.29
N LEU A 240 8.32 -5.48 0.38
CA LEU A 240 7.63 -4.38 -0.27
C LEU A 240 8.65 -3.39 -0.85
N VAL A 241 8.47 -3.02 -2.10
CA VAL A 241 9.34 -2.06 -2.80
C VAL A 241 8.51 -1.03 -3.54
N LEU A 242 9.06 0.18 -3.64
CA LEU A 242 8.52 1.26 -4.44
C LEU A 242 9.08 1.21 -5.86
N GLU A 243 8.25 1.55 -6.82
CA GLU A 243 8.61 1.63 -8.24
C GLU A 243 8.09 2.92 -8.85
N LYS A 244 8.79 3.43 -9.87
CA LYS A 244 8.39 4.63 -10.61
C LYS A 244 8.20 4.33 -12.09
N THR A 245 7.14 4.87 -12.68
CA THR A 245 6.90 4.83 -14.13
C THR A 245 6.73 6.25 -14.65
N ALA A 246 7.64 6.68 -15.55
CA ALA A 246 7.54 7.99 -16.18
C ALA A 246 6.31 8.08 -17.09
N TRP A 247 5.70 9.25 -17.14
CA TRP A 247 4.64 9.60 -18.08
C TRP A 247 5.25 9.89 -19.46
N SER A 248 4.43 9.79 -20.52
CA SER A 248 4.87 10.11 -21.89
C SER A 248 4.89 11.62 -22.15
N SER A 249 4.08 12.39 -21.42
CA SER A 249 4.08 13.86 -21.47
C SER A 249 3.62 14.45 -20.14
N SER A 250 3.56 15.78 -20.07
CA SER A 250 3.03 16.49 -18.90
C SER A 250 1.55 16.21 -18.61
N THR A 251 0.79 15.61 -19.54
CA THR A 251 -0.65 15.33 -19.39
C THR A 251 -1.05 13.90 -19.79
N GLN A 252 -0.13 13.09 -20.31
CA GLN A 252 -0.40 11.71 -20.75
C GLN A 252 0.53 10.71 -20.09
N ARG A 253 -0.03 9.61 -19.60
CA ARG A 253 0.72 8.49 -19.01
C ARG A 253 1.31 7.59 -20.07
N ALA A 254 2.46 6.99 -19.78
CA ALA A 254 3.02 5.92 -20.60
C ALA A 254 2.41 4.55 -20.26
N ALA A 255 2.04 4.33 -18.99
CA ALA A 255 1.35 3.12 -18.53
C ALA A 255 -0.03 3.51 -17.97
N ALA A 256 -1.08 2.83 -18.45
CA ALA A 256 -2.43 3.07 -17.96
C ALA A 256 -2.59 2.57 -16.52
N LEU A 257 -3.59 3.13 -15.82
CA LEU A 257 -4.07 2.62 -14.54
C LEU A 257 -5.36 1.84 -14.78
N ARG A 258 -5.54 0.77 -14.02
CA ARG A 258 -6.77 -0.04 -14.02
C ARG A 258 -7.28 -0.19 -12.60
N ARG A 259 -8.59 -0.37 -12.44
CA ARG A 259 -9.17 -0.74 -11.14
C ARG A 259 -9.18 -2.25 -10.98
N GLN A 260 -8.61 -2.71 -9.86
CA GLN A 260 -8.79 -4.07 -9.34
C GLN A 260 -9.65 -3.93 -8.08
N ASP A 261 -10.89 -4.43 -8.13
CA ASP A 261 -11.84 -4.39 -7.02
C ASP A 261 -12.01 -3.00 -6.36
N GLY A 262 -11.88 -1.94 -7.16
CA GLY A 262 -11.97 -0.54 -6.70
C GLY A 262 -10.62 0.16 -6.50
N VAL A 263 -9.55 -0.57 -6.19
CA VAL A 263 -8.20 -0.01 -6.00
C VAL A 263 -7.50 0.19 -7.33
N LEU A 264 -6.80 1.32 -7.49
CA LEU A 264 -6.00 1.57 -8.69
C LEU A 264 -4.68 0.82 -8.65
N VAL A 265 -4.42 0.12 -9.74
CA VAL A 265 -3.21 -0.67 -9.98
C VAL A 265 -2.65 -0.34 -11.36
N LYS A 266 -1.39 -0.71 -11.61
CA LYS A 266 -0.81 -0.59 -12.95
C LYS A 266 -1.50 -1.55 -13.91
N ASP A 267 -1.91 -1.08 -15.09
CA ASP A 267 -2.53 -1.94 -16.08
C ASP A 267 -1.55 -3.03 -16.56
N GLY A 268 -2.05 -4.26 -16.70
CA GLY A 268 -1.24 -5.45 -16.97
C GLY A 268 -0.35 -5.92 -15.80
N ALA A 269 -0.39 -5.29 -14.62
CA ALA A 269 0.38 -5.69 -13.44
C ALA A 269 -0.43 -5.44 -12.16
N PRO A 270 -1.49 -6.23 -11.88
CA PRO A 270 -2.45 -5.92 -10.82
C PRO A 270 -1.85 -5.96 -9.40
N GLY A 271 -0.69 -6.61 -9.19
CA GLY A 271 0.04 -6.55 -7.92
C GLY A 271 0.81 -5.26 -7.65
N TRP A 272 0.73 -4.28 -8.55
CA TRP A 272 1.39 -2.97 -8.42
C TRP A 272 0.34 -1.92 -8.07
N ARG A 273 0.16 -1.66 -6.77
CA ARG A 273 -0.79 -0.66 -6.29
C ARG A 273 -0.29 0.74 -6.58
N TYR A 274 -1.13 1.57 -7.18
CA TYR A 274 -0.83 2.98 -7.40
C TYR A 274 -0.93 3.76 -6.09
N LEU A 275 0.16 4.45 -5.72
CA LEU A 275 0.23 5.27 -4.50
C LEU A 275 0.02 6.76 -4.77
N GLY A 276 0.38 7.22 -5.96
CA GLY A 276 0.32 8.64 -6.30
C GLY A 276 1.23 9.01 -7.48
N THR A 277 1.31 10.29 -7.78
CA THR A 277 2.14 10.83 -8.87
C THR A 277 3.03 11.93 -8.32
N LEU A 278 4.26 11.97 -8.79
CA LEU A 278 5.16 13.09 -8.55
C LEU A 278 5.63 13.72 -9.86
N ARG A 279 6.31 14.87 -9.78
CA ARG A 279 6.94 15.50 -10.93
C ARG A 279 8.36 15.98 -10.61
N THR A 280 9.29 15.73 -11.53
CA THR A 280 10.63 16.29 -11.44
C THR A 280 10.68 17.75 -11.88
N THR A 281 11.61 18.50 -11.31
CA THR A 281 11.89 19.90 -11.65
C THR A 281 12.69 20.02 -12.95
N ALA A 282 13.18 21.23 -13.27
CA ALA A 282 14.12 21.43 -14.36
C ALA A 282 15.46 20.69 -14.17
N GLU A 283 15.80 20.31 -12.93
CA GLU A 283 16.91 19.42 -12.64
C GLU A 283 16.43 17.96 -12.63
N ALA A 284 17.07 17.11 -13.44
CA ALA A 284 16.71 15.69 -13.55
C ALA A 284 16.84 14.98 -12.19
N GLY A 285 15.89 14.08 -11.91
CA GLY A 285 15.84 13.34 -10.65
C GLY A 285 15.64 14.19 -9.38
N LYS A 286 15.23 15.45 -9.52
CA LYS A 286 14.91 16.34 -8.38
C LYS A 286 13.44 16.67 -8.34
N CYS A 287 12.83 16.69 -7.17
CA CYS A 287 11.42 17.02 -6.95
C CYS A 287 11.28 18.16 -5.92
N ASP A 288 10.24 18.97 -6.08
CA ASP A 288 9.87 20.05 -5.15
C ASP A 288 8.48 19.76 -4.55
N ASP A 289 8.35 19.92 -3.23
CA ASP A 289 7.06 20.05 -2.55
C ASP A 289 7.08 21.35 -1.75
N SER A 290 6.76 22.44 -2.45
CA SER A 290 6.79 23.80 -1.94
C SER A 290 5.46 24.52 -2.21
N GLY A 291 5.26 25.68 -1.57
CA GLY A 291 4.13 26.56 -1.90
C GLY A 291 4.06 26.90 -3.39
N LEU A 292 5.20 27.08 -4.05
CA LEU A 292 5.26 27.41 -5.48
C LEU A 292 5.04 26.19 -6.38
N LYS A 293 5.52 25.01 -5.96
CA LYS A 293 5.49 23.76 -6.73
C LYS A 293 5.03 22.61 -5.84
N ARG A 294 3.78 22.18 -6.00
CA ARG A 294 3.23 20.98 -5.36
C ARG A 294 3.41 19.77 -6.27
N PHE A 295 4.62 19.21 -6.33
CA PHE A 295 4.94 18.08 -7.21
C PHE A 295 4.87 16.71 -6.55
N VAL A 296 4.16 16.57 -5.44
CA VAL A 296 3.79 15.27 -4.86
C VAL A 296 2.30 15.21 -4.67
N TRP A 297 1.66 14.20 -5.25
CA TRP A 297 0.22 13.96 -5.15
C TRP A 297 -0.04 12.51 -4.73
N ASN A 298 -0.92 12.32 -3.76
CA ASN A 298 -1.28 11.03 -3.19
C ASN A 298 -2.63 10.50 -3.71
N ALA A 299 -2.69 9.21 -4.03
CA ALA A 299 -3.91 8.54 -4.48
C ALA A 299 -4.90 8.29 -3.34
N GLU A 300 -4.38 8.04 -2.15
CA GLU A 300 -5.12 7.88 -0.91
C GLU A 300 -4.55 8.85 0.12
N ASN A 301 -5.23 9.07 1.24
CA ASN A 301 -4.64 9.86 2.34
C ASN A 301 -4.20 11.29 1.94
N ARG A 302 -4.91 11.89 0.97
CA ARG A 302 -4.66 13.29 0.56
C ARG A 302 -4.90 14.24 1.73
N ALA A 303 -4.06 15.28 1.77
CA ALA A 303 -4.18 16.37 2.71
C ALA A 303 -4.24 17.70 1.94
N PRO A 304 -4.95 18.72 2.44
CA PRO A 304 -4.93 20.04 1.84
C PRO A 304 -3.52 20.64 1.87
N ARG A 305 -3.00 21.05 0.71
CA ARG A 305 -1.70 21.71 0.57
C ARG A 305 -1.89 23.09 -0.07
N GLY A 306 -1.25 24.09 0.53
CA GLY A 306 -1.30 25.47 0.02
C GLY A 306 -0.46 25.62 -1.24
N LEU A 307 -1.04 26.22 -2.28
CA LEU A 307 -0.33 26.65 -3.50
C LEU A 307 -0.21 28.18 -3.46
N ARG A 308 0.95 28.73 -3.77
CA ARG A 308 1.23 30.17 -3.64
C ARG A 308 2.14 30.64 -4.75
N TRP A 309 1.84 31.81 -5.27
CA TRP A 309 2.72 32.53 -6.18
C TRP A 309 2.53 34.03 -5.97
N SER A 310 3.57 34.83 -6.21
CA SER A 310 3.46 36.28 -6.19
C SER A 310 4.50 36.94 -7.07
N SER A 311 4.16 38.09 -7.62
CA SER A 311 5.05 38.96 -8.39
C SER A 311 4.78 40.43 -8.05
N GLU A 312 5.84 41.22 -8.04
CA GLU A 312 5.79 42.68 -7.88
C GLU A 312 6.30 43.39 -9.14
N THR A 313 6.30 42.69 -10.28
CA THR A 313 6.70 43.27 -11.56
C THR A 313 5.72 44.36 -11.98
N LEU A 314 6.18 45.62 -11.88
CA LEU A 314 5.44 46.78 -12.35
C LEU A 314 5.48 46.86 -13.88
N HIS A 315 4.31 47.07 -14.47
CA HIS A 315 4.19 47.27 -15.92
C HIS A 315 2.89 48.01 -16.24
N THR A 316 2.87 48.65 -17.41
CA THR A 316 1.74 49.47 -17.87
C THR A 316 1.41 49.07 -19.30
N TYR A 317 0.12 48.85 -19.59
CA TYR A 317 -0.32 48.49 -20.94
C TYR A 317 -1.80 48.77 -21.18
N ASP A 318 -2.18 48.77 -22.46
CA ASP A 318 -3.56 48.83 -22.94
C ASP A 318 -3.78 47.66 -23.92
N ALA A 319 -4.52 46.64 -23.49
CA ALA A 319 -4.84 45.51 -24.34
C ALA A 319 -6.14 44.84 -23.87
N GLY A 320 -7.16 44.91 -24.74
CA GLY A 320 -8.47 44.30 -24.54
C GLY A 320 -8.49 42.78 -24.72
N VAL A 321 -7.43 42.09 -24.29
CA VAL A 321 -7.30 40.62 -24.30
C VAL A 321 -6.65 40.15 -23.01
N TYR A 322 -7.11 39.03 -22.48
CA TYR A 322 -6.45 38.41 -21.32
C TYR A 322 -5.08 37.86 -21.73
N ARG A 323 -4.10 38.09 -20.85
CA ARG A 323 -2.75 37.53 -20.96
C ARG A 323 -2.23 37.16 -19.57
N ALA A 324 -1.19 36.34 -19.49
CA ALA A 324 -0.48 36.07 -18.25
C ALA A 324 0.11 37.37 -17.69
N TRP A 325 0.30 37.43 -16.37
CA TRP A 325 0.88 38.59 -15.70
C TRP A 325 2.15 39.10 -16.39
N ASN A 326 2.20 40.38 -16.72
CA ASN A 326 3.29 41.02 -17.47
C ASN A 326 3.64 40.32 -18.80
N ASN A 327 2.66 39.67 -19.44
CA ASN A 327 2.84 38.88 -20.66
C ASN A 327 3.92 37.76 -20.54
N ASP A 328 4.13 37.23 -19.32
CA ASP A 328 5.14 36.22 -19.04
C ASP A 328 4.47 34.90 -18.57
N ALA A 329 4.44 33.91 -19.47
CA ALA A 329 3.82 32.61 -19.20
C ALA A 329 4.57 31.76 -18.15
N SER A 330 5.76 32.17 -17.70
CA SER A 330 6.49 31.50 -16.62
C SER A 330 5.99 31.92 -15.22
N GLN A 331 5.19 32.98 -15.14
CA GLN A 331 4.71 33.58 -13.89
C GLN A 331 3.49 32.85 -13.32
N CYS A 332 3.72 31.60 -12.89
CA CYS A 332 2.69 30.70 -12.42
C CYS A 332 3.17 29.83 -11.24
N ALA A 333 2.23 29.45 -10.38
CA ALA A 333 2.42 28.29 -9.50
C ALA A 333 2.18 26.99 -10.28
N GLN A 334 2.70 25.87 -9.77
CA GLN A 334 2.57 24.58 -10.44
C GLN A 334 2.20 23.47 -9.47
N ALA A 335 1.40 22.52 -9.94
CA ALA A 335 1.05 21.33 -9.18
C ALA A 335 0.97 20.10 -10.10
N VAL A 336 1.32 18.93 -9.59
CA VAL A 336 1.00 17.67 -10.27
C VAL A 336 -0.26 17.09 -9.63
N VAL A 337 -1.15 16.57 -10.46
CA VAL A 337 -2.36 15.86 -10.01
C VAL A 337 -2.36 14.48 -10.64
N GLY A 338 -2.42 13.43 -9.83
CA GLY A 338 -2.43 12.07 -10.34
C GLY A 338 -3.73 11.75 -11.06
N LEU A 339 -4.86 12.00 -10.41
CA LEU A 339 -6.19 11.71 -10.96
C LEU A 339 -7.05 12.97 -10.96
N ALA A 340 -7.68 13.26 -12.10
CA ALA A 340 -8.71 14.29 -12.15
C ALA A 340 -9.92 13.87 -11.31
N GLY A 341 -10.63 14.85 -10.73
CA GLY A 341 -11.88 14.60 -10.01
C GLY A 341 -12.09 15.47 -8.77
N GLU A 342 -11.04 16.13 -8.28
CA GLU A 342 -11.14 17.06 -7.14
C GLU A 342 -10.88 18.49 -7.59
N ALA A 343 -11.74 19.42 -7.14
CA ALA A 343 -11.56 20.83 -7.41
C ALA A 343 -10.48 21.44 -6.51
N ALA A 344 -9.67 22.34 -7.06
CA ALA A 344 -8.81 23.23 -6.31
C ALA A 344 -9.56 24.52 -5.99
N TRP A 345 -9.40 25.03 -4.77
CA TRP A 345 -9.83 26.38 -4.44
C TRP A 345 -8.69 27.34 -4.75
N LEU A 346 -8.94 28.33 -5.60
CA LEU A 346 -7.93 29.28 -6.08
C LEU A 346 -8.42 30.70 -5.84
N TYR A 347 -7.49 31.57 -5.47
CA TYR A 347 -7.76 32.96 -5.15
C TYR A 347 -6.60 33.82 -5.63
N ALA A 348 -6.89 34.91 -6.35
CA ALA A 348 -5.91 35.89 -6.78
C ALA A 348 -6.19 37.27 -6.16
N THR A 349 -5.13 38.02 -5.92
CA THR A 349 -5.18 39.44 -5.53
C THR A 349 -4.29 40.23 -6.46
N VAL A 350 -4.79 41.36 -6.96
CA VAL A 350 -4.06 42.25 -7.88
C VAL A 350 -4.11 43.69 -7.37
N ASP A 351 -2.97 44.37 -7.47
CA ASP A 351 -2.84 45.80 -7.26
C ASP A 351 -2.63 46.50 -8.61
N ALA A 352 -3.56 47.37 -8.98
CA ALA A 352 -3.46 48.14 -10.22
C ALA A 352 -4.00 49.57 -10.05
N THR A 353 -3.51 50.47 -10.88
CA THR A 353 -4.08 51.80 -11.13
C THR A 353 -4.77 51.74 -12.49
N PRO A 354 -6.09 51.53 -12.55
CA PRO A 354 -6.83 51.56 -13.80
C PRO A 354 -6.76 52.95 -14.43
N ALA A 355 -6.74 53.04 -15.76
CA ALA A 355 -7.03 54.29 -16.46
C ALA A 355 -8.51 54.41 -16.84
N SER A 356 -9.14 53.29 -17.18
CA SER A 356 -10.59 53.15 -17.34
C SER A 356 -11.02 51.87 -16.64
N MET A 357 -10.51 50.73 -17.09
CA MET A 357 -10.82 49.43 -16.53
C MET A 357 -9.62 48.49 -16.56
N ALA A 358 -9.29 47.91 -15.41
CA ALA A 358 -8.34 46.81 -15.28
C ALA A 358 -9.09 45.57 -14.78
N VAL A 359 -8.97 44.45 -15.50
CA VAL A 359 -9.63 43.19 -15.16
C VAL A 359 -8.55 42.13 -14.90
N TYR A 360 -8.79 41.25 -13.94
CA TYR A 360 -7.86 40.19 -13.59
C TYR A 360 -8.60 38.90 -13.25
N GLY A 361 -7.91 37.78 -13.41
CA GLY A 361 -8.46 36.45 -13.12
C GLY A 361 -7.37 35.43 -12.82
N VAL A 362 -7.78 34.18 -12.65
CA VAL A 362 -6.86 33.04 -12.52
C VAL A 362 -7.02 32.15 -13.74
N GLY A 363 -5.92 31.88 -14.42
CA GLY A 363 -5.84 30.88 -15.48
C GLY A 363 -5.36 29.56 -14.90
N LEU A 364 -6.15 28.49 -15.08
CA LEU A 364 -5.73 27.12 -14.82
C LEU A 364 -5.40 26.46 -16.16
N ASN A 365 -4.13 26.09 -16.37
CA ASN A 365 -3.64 25.55 -17.64
C ASN A 365 -3.88 26.46 -18.85
N SER A 366 -4.09 27.75 -18.60
CA SER A 366 -4.34 28.76 -19.61
C SER A 366 -3.69 30.07 -19.20
N THR A 367 -3.19 30.80 -20.20
CA THR A 367 -2.60 32.13 -20.05
C THR A 367 -3.48 33.22 -20.63
N ASN A 368 -4.69 32.90 -21.11
CA ASN A 368 -5.59 33.85 -21.75
C ASN A 368 -7.09 33.58 -21.50
N LEU A 369 -7.42 32.59 -20.68
CA LEU A 369 -8.79 32.24 -20.33
C LEU A 369 -8.91 32.07 -18.81
N PRO A 370 -9.68 32.95 -18.14
CA PRO A 370 -9.99 32.78 -16.72
C PRO A 370 -10.73 31.47 -16.47
N ALA A 371 -10.36 30.78 -15.39
CA ALA A 371 -10.97 29.52 -14.97
C ALA A 371 -12.35 29.70 -14.29
N PHE A 372 -12.64 30.92 -13.81
CA PHE A 372 -13.86 31.31 -13.11
C PHE A 372 -14.05 32.83 -13.20
N GLU A 373 -15.05 33.36 -12.47
CA GLU A 373 -15.37 34.79 -12.43
C GLU A 373 -14.15 35.68 -12.13
N THR A 374 -14.04 36.78 -12.87
CA THR A 374 -12.92 37.72 -12.80
C THR A 374 -13.21 38.86 -11.82
N GLY A 375 -12.15 39.52 -11.37
CA GLY A 375 -12.26 40.78 -10.64
C GLY A 375 -12.01 41.98 -11.55
N MET A 376 -12.61 43.12 -11.22
CA MET A 376 -12.52 44.36 -12.00
C MET A 376 -12.19 45.54 -11.08
N LEU A 377 -11.30 46.41 -11.56
CA LEU A 377 -10.93 47.69 -10.97
C LEU A 377 -11.26 48.82 -11.95
N THR A 378 -11.85 49.89 -11.44
CA THR A 378 -12.24 51.08 -12.23
C THR A 378 -11.90 52.36 -11.48
N GLY A 379 -11.65 53.44 -12.21
CA GLY A 379 -11.25 54.74 -11.67
C GLY A 379 -9.83 55.10 -12.08
N SER A 380 -9.19 55.99 -11.34
CA SER A 380 -7.84 56.52 -11.65
C SER A 380 -6.87 56.50 -10.46
N ALA A 381 -7.25 55.86 -9.36
CA ALA A 381 -6.41 55.67 -8.17
C ALA A 381 -5.95 54.22 -8.08
N ARG A 382 -4.81 53.99 -7.40
CA ARG A 382 -4.34 52.62 -7.12
C ARG A 382 -5.34 51.90 -6.22
N GLN A 383 -5.77 50.73 -6.64
CA GLN A 383 -6.70 49.87 -5.94
C GLN A 383 -6.13 48.46 -5.78
N ARG A 384 -6.65 47.74 -4.79
CA ARG A 384 -6.43 46.31 -4.59
C ARG A 384 -7.78 45.61 -4.60
N ALA A 385 -7.89 44.56 -5.37
CA ALA A 385 -9.05 43.69 -5.32
C ALA A 385 -8.65 42.23 -5.50
N ALA A 386 -9.62 41.35 -5.24
CA ALA A 386 -9.42 39.92 -5.33
C ALA A 386 -10.55 39.22 -6.07
N CYS A 387 -10.26 38.03 -6.59
CA CYS A 387 -11.23 37.11 -7.18
C CYS A 387 -10.87 35.69 -6.76
N GLY A 388 -11.85 34.82 -6.57
CA GLY A 388 -11.60 33.44 -6.18
C GLY A 388 -12.74 32.52 -6.56
N GLY A 389 -12.42 31.25 -6.72
CA GLY A 389 -13.36 30.25 -7.18
C GLY A 389 -12.77 28.85 -7.14
N TYR A 390 -13.61 27.89 -7.51
CA TYR A 390 -13.20 26.51 -7.70
C TYR A 390 -12.81 26.29 -9.16
N ALA A 391 -11.69 25.61 -9.38
CA ALA A 391 -11.28 25.14 -10.69
C ALA A 391 -10.98 23.65 -10.61
N SER A 392 -11.10 22.93 -11.72
CA SER A 392 -10.89 21.48 -11.78
C SER A 392 -9.55 21.15 -12.47
N PRO A 393 -8.48 20.88 -11.71
CA PRO A 393 -7.23 20.37 -12.27
C PRO A 393 -7.44 19.11 -13.10
N GLN A 394 -6.68 19.01 -14.19
CA GLN A 394 -6.58 17.78 -14.97
C GLN A 394 -5.52 16.85 -14.39
N ALA A 395 -5.54 15.58 -14.78
CA ALA A 395 -4.43 14.68 -14.48
C ALA A 395 -3.15 15.16 -15.20
N GLY A 396 -2.04 15.19 -14.46
CA GLY A 396 -0.74 15.65 -14.94
C GLY A 396 -0.30 16.97 -14.31
N LEU A 397 0.55 17.70 -15.03
CA LEU A 397 0.98 19.03 -14.63
C LEU A 397 -0.16 20.02 -14.80
N ASN A 398 -0.37 20.81 -13.77
CA ASN A 398 -1.24 21.97 -13.78
C ASN A 398 -0.44 23.24 -13.53
N THR A 399 -0.68 24.28 -14.32
CA THR A 399 -0.15 25.63 -14.09
C THR A 399 -1.28 26.56 -13.64
N VAL A 400 -0.98 27.41 -12.65
CA VAL A 400 -1.93 28.39 -12.13
C VAL A 400 -1.29 29.76 -12.22
N CYS A 401 -1.83 30.61 -13.10
CA CYS A 401 -1.28 31.91 -13.45
C CYS A 401 -2.29 33.02 -13.14
N VAL A 402 -1.82 34.22 -12.77
CA VAL A 402 -2.70 35.40 -12.79
C VAL A 402 -2.82 35.88 -14.21
N LEU A 403 -4.06 36.19 -14.60
CA LEU A 403 -4.39 36.80 -15.88
C LEU A 403 -4.72 38.26 -15.68
N GLU A 404 -4.33 39.07 -16.65
CA GLU A 404 -4.55 40.51 -16.68
C GLU A 404 -5.19 40.93 -18.01
N TYR A 405 -6.05 41.93 -17.95
CA TYR A 405 -6.72 42.57 -19.08
C TYR A 405 -6.83 44.07 -18.79
N SER A 406 -6.67 44.92 -19.81
CA SER A 406 -6.85 46.36 -19.64
C SER A 406 -7.63 46.98 -20.79
N SER A 407 -8.66 47.76 -20.47
CA SER A 407 -9.28 48.70 -21.41
C SER A 407 -8.80 50.10 -21.03
N GLY A 408 -7.94 50.68 -21.87
CA GLY A 408 -7.16 51.88 -21.55
C GLY A 408 -5.81 51.53 -20.90
N VAL A 409 -4.95 52.53 -20.72
CA VAL A 409 -3.56 52.34 -20.25
C VAL A 409 -3.52 52.18 -18.72
N SER A 410 -3.69 50.96 -18.21
CA SER A 410 -3.64 50.69 -16.76
C SER A 410 -2.24 50.28 -16.32
N THR A 411 -1.87 50.63 -15.09
CA THR A 411 -0.60 50.22 -14.46
C THR A 411 -0.85 49.11 -13.45
N PHE A 412 -0.23 47.96 -13.65
CA PHE A 412 -0.27 46.81 -12.76
C PHE A 412 1.02 46.77 -11.94
N THR A 413 0.91 46.49 -10.63
CA THR A 413 2.03 46.65 -9.69
C THR A 413 2.34 45.40 -8.88
N ARG A 414 1.33 44.58 -8.59
CA ARG A 414 1.51 43.34 -7.83
C ARG A 414 0.40 42.35 -8.15
N ALA A 415 0.75 41.08 -8.20
CA ALA A 415 -0.18 39.98 -8.25
C ALA A 415 0.21 38.87 -7.28
N GLN A 416 -0.79 38.20 -6.72
CA GLN A 416 -0.60 37.05 -5.85
C GLN A 416 -1.66 35.99 -6.13
N ILE A 417 -1.26 34.72 -6.03
CA ILE A 417 -2.14 33.55 -5.99
C ILE A 417 -1.98 32.91 -4.62
N ASN A 418 -3.11 32.56 -4.02
CA ASN A 418 -3.19 31.58 -2.95
C ASN A 418 -4.20 30.52 -3.38
N GLY A 419 -3.90 29.26 -3.11
CA GLY A 419 -4.78 28.17 -3.44
C GLY A 419 -4.64 27.03 -2.45
N LEU A 420 -5.61 26.14 -2.48
CA LEU A 420 -5.64 24.91 -1.72
C LEU A 420 -5.97 23.77 -2.68
N LEU A 421 -5.11 22.76 -2.72
CA LEU A 421 -5.35 21.53 -3.46
C LEU A 421 -5.19 20.32 -2.54
N MET A 422 -5.92 19.27 -2.86
CA MET A 422 -5.75 17.97 -2.22
C MET A 422 -4.61 17.22 -2.90
N ALA A 423 -3.55 16.95 -2.14
CA ALA A 423 -2.32 16.34 -2.62
C ALA A 423 -1.77 15.29 -1.65
#